data_AF-A0A7X3QAJ6-F1
#
_entry.id   AF-A0A7X3QAJ6-F1
#
_cell.length_a   1.000
_cell.length_b   1.000
_cell.length_c   1.000
_cell.angle_alpha   90.00
_cell.angle_beta   90.00
_cell.angle_gamma   90.00
#
_symmetry.space_group_name_H-M   'P 1'
#
loop_
_entity.id
_entity.type
_entity.pdbx_description
1 polymer ?
#
loop_
_entity_poly.entity_id
_entity_poly.type
_entity_poly.pdbx_seq_one_letter_code
_entity_poly.pdbx_strand_id
1 'polypeptide(L)'
;MVQQGMLPAAALGMLIYGLHDIVAGAADLIAGTVPEWWAAAWRMLAGAVLALAAIFVRASLPGGLALALGGLLGLQSISLHNDPHIYGDLLVWPQVSRAVFSAVLVALAWFGWESAGEDGADESA
;
A
#
# COMPACT_ATOMS: atom_id res chain seq x y z
N MET A 1 -17.83 0.27 18.74
CA MET A 1 -18.40 -0.55 17.65
C MET A 1 -17.80 -0.28 16.25
N VAL A 2 -17.09 0.83 16.00
CA VAL A 2 -16.53 1.18 14.67
C VAL A 2 -15.23 0.40 14.32
N GLN A 3 -14.51 -0.12 15.32
CA GLN A 3 -13.20 -0.76 15.15
C GLN A 3 -13.23 -2.13 14.45
N GLN A 4 -14.34 -2.88 14.53
CA GLN A 4 -14.45 -4.22 13.95
C GLN A 4 -14.41 -4.23 12.40
N GLY A 5 -14.67 -3.08 11.75
CA GLY A 5 -14.72 -2.96 10.28
C GLY A 5 -13.51 -2.27 9.63
N MET A 6 -12.78 -1.43 10.36
CA MET A 6 -11.74 -0.56 9.78
C MET A 6 -10.46 -1.32 9.39
N LEU A 7 -9.97 -2.22 10.25
CA LEU A 7 -8.83 -3.11 9.95
C LEU A 7 -9.07 -4.03 8.74
N PRO A 8 -10.25 -4.69 8.62
CA PRO A 8 -10.62 -5.43 7.40
C PRO A 8 -10.61 -4.58 6.14
N ALA A 9 -11.20 -3.38 6.19
CA ALA A 9 -11.34 -2.52 5.01
C ALA A 9 -9.98 -2.01 4.52
N ALA A 10 -9.09 -1.60 5.42
CA ALA A 10 -7.73 -1.18 5.09
C ALA A 10 -6.92 -2.35 4.49
N ALA A 11 -6.96 -3.53 5.11
CA ALA A 11 -6.31 -4.73 4.59
C ALA A 11 -6.83 -5.11 3.20
N LEU A 12 -8.15 -5.07 2.99
CA LEU A 12 -8.75 -5.35 1.70
C LEU A 12 -8.31 -4.33 0.64
N GLY A 13 -8.26 -3.05 0.97
CA GLY A 13 -7.78 -1.99 0.07
C GLY A 13 -6.32 -2.20 -0.35
N MET A 14 -5.44 -2.48 0.61
CA MET A 14 -4.03 -2.79 0.35
C MET A 14 -3.87 -4.04 -0.53
N LEU A 15 -4.65 -5.09 -0.27
CA LEU A 15 -4.63 -6.33 -1.06
C LEU A 15 -5.09 -6.08 -2.50
N ILE A 16 -6.23 -5.41 -2.69
CA ILE A 16 -6.77 -5.11 -4.02
C ILE A 16 -5.79 -4.23 -4.81
N TYR A 17 -5.25 -3.19 -4.18
CA TYR A 17 -4.31 -2.28 -4.84
C TYR A 17 -3.00 -2.99 -5.22
N GLY A 18 -2.44 -3.80 -4.31
CA GLY A 18 -1.25 -4.60 -4.59
C GLY A 18 -1.45 -5.62 -5.72
N LEU A 19 -2.58 -6.34 -5.72
CA LEU A 19 -2.93 -7.28 -6.79
C LEU A 19 -3.16 -6.58 -8.13
N HIS A 20 -3.83 -5.43 -8.12
CA HIS A 20 -4.00 -4.61 -9.31
C HIS A 20 -2.65 -4.23 -9.93
N ASP A 21 -1.67 -3.77 -9.13
CA ASP A 21 -0.35 -3.40 -9.64
C ASP A 21 0.48 -4.61 -10.13
N ILE A 22 0.32 -5.79 -9.52
CA ILE A 22 0.91 -7.03 -10.02
C ILE A 22 0.34 -7.39 -11.40
N VAL A 23 -1.00 -7.39 -11.53
CA VAL A 23 -1.68 -7.74 -12.79
C VAL A 23 -1.35 -6.72 -13.87
N ALA A 24 -1.36 -5.43 -13.54
CA ALA A 24 -0.99 -4.37 -14.49
C ALA A 24 0.45 -4.54 -14.96
N GLY A 25 1.42 -4.73 -14.04
CA GLY A 25 2.82 -4.97 -14.40
C GLY A 25 3.04 -6.25 -15.24
N ALA A 26 2.29 -7.32 -14.96
CA ALA A 26 2.34 -8.54 -15.76
C ALA A 26 1.73 -8.34 -17.17
N ALA A 27 0.59 -7.66 -17.27
CA ALA A 27 -0.03 -7.31 -18.55
C ALA A 27 0.89 -6.44 -19.39
N ASP A 28 1.54 -5.47 -18.75
CA ASP A 28 2.54 -4.57 -19.32
C ASP A 28 3.75 -5.33 -19.93
N LEU A 29 4.26 -6.36 -19.22
CA LEU A 29 5.32 -7.24 -19.73
C LEU A 29 4.87 -8.08 -20.93
N ILE A 30 3.65 -8.62 -20.88
CA ILE A 30 3.10 -9.48 -21.94
C ILE A 30 2.80 -8.67 -23.21
N ALA A 31 2.25 -7.46 -23.04
CA ALA A 31 1.85 -6.60 -24.13
C ALA A 31 3.03 -5.82 -24.74
N GLY A 32 4.19 -5.77 -24.06
CA GLY A 32 5.36 -5.01 -24.50
C GLY A 32 5.10 -3.50 -24.52
N THR A 33 4.18 -3.02 -23.68
CA THR A 33 3.71 -1.62 -23.63
C THR A 33 4.63 -0.71 -22.83
N VAL A 34 5.58 -1.27 -22.08
CA VAL A 34 6.52 -0.50 -21.25
C VAL A 34 7.89 -0.42 -21.93
N PRO A 35 8.52 0.77 -21.93
CA PRO A 35 9.86 0.92 -22.50
C PRO A 35 10.93 0.05 -21.82
N GLU A 36 10.74 -0.32 -20.54
CA GLU A 36 11.74 -1.05 -19.76
C GLU A 36 11.12 -2.17 -18.93
N TRP A 37 11.54 -3.42 -19.18
CA TRP A 37 11.01 -4.60 -18.49
C TRP A 37 11.26 -4.59 -16.97
N TRP A 38 12.37 -3.98 -16.53
CA TRP A 38 12.71 -3.90 -15.11
C TRP A 38 11.74 -2.98 -14.35
N ALA A 39 11.19 -1.97 -15.01
CA ALA A 39 10.19 -1.07 -14.41
C ALA A 39 8.89 -1.83 -14.10
N ALA A 40 8.46 -2.68 -15.02
CA ALA A 40 7.31 -3.56 -14.78
C ALA A 40 7.58 -4.57 -13.65
N ALA A 41 8.79 -5.15 -13.61
CA ALA A 41 9.19 -6.05 -12.51
C ALA A 41 9.20 -5.35 -11.14
N TRP A 42 9.68 -4.11 -11.07
CA TRP A 42 9.66 -3.32 -9.84
C TRP A 42 8.24 -2.99 -9.38
N ARG A 43 7.36 -2.60 -10.31
CA ARG A 43 5.94 -2.39 -10.04
C ARG A 43 5.28 -3.63 -9.43
N MET A 44 5.54 -4.81 -10.01
CA MET A 44 5.05 -6.08 -9.49
C MET A 44 5.59 -6.39 -8.09
N LEU A 45 6.89 -6.16 -7.86
CA LEU A 45 7.52 -6.36 -6.54
C LEU A 45 6.88 -5.46 -5.48
N ALA A 46 6.71 -4.17 -5.77
CA ALA A 46 6.11 -3.21 -4.85
C ALA A 46 4.63 -3.54 -4.56
N GLY A 47 3.88 -3.98 -5.58
CA GLY A 47 2.52 -4.49 -5.41
C GLY A 47 2.45 -5.75 -4.53
N ALA A 48 3.41 -6.67 -4.69
CA ALA A 48 3.51 -7.87 -3.85
C ALA A 48 3.83 -7.54 -2.39
N VAL A 49 4.74 -6.59 -2.15
CA VAL A 49 5.04 -6.08 -0.81
C VAL A 49 3.79 -5.48 -0.15
N LEU A 50 2.99 -4.73 -0.89
CA LEU A 50 1.74 -4.16 -0.37
C LEU A 50 0.66 -5.23 -0.09
N ALA A 51 0.52 -6.23 -0.95
CA ALA A 51 -0.36 -7.37 -0.71
C ALA A 51 0.09 -8.16 0.53
N LEU A 52 1.38 -8.33 0.73
CA LEU A 52 1.92 -8.96 1.94
C LEU A 52 1.67 -8.11 3.19
N ALA A 53 1.78 -6.79 3.08
CA ALA A 53 1.45 -5.86 4.15
C ALA A 53 -0.02 -6.02 4.60
N ALA A 54 -0.95 -6.25 3.66
CA ALA A 54 -2.34 -6.52 3.97
C ALA A 54 -2.52 -7.77 4.85
N ILE A 55 -1.74 -8.84 4.59
CA ILE A 55 -1.75 -10.07 5.40
C ILE A 55 -1.25 -9.77 6.81
N PHE A 56 -0.16 -8.99 6.94
CA PHE A 56 0.40 -8.61 8.24
C PHE A 56 -0.58 -7.76 9.04
N VAL A 57 -1.21 -6.77 8.41
CA VAL A 57 -2.25 -5.93 9.04
C VAL A 57 -3.45 -6.78 9.46
N ARG A 58 -3.87 -7.75 8.64
CA ARG A 58 -4.98 -8.65 8.98
C ARG A 58 -4.64 -9.58 10.14
N ALA A 59 -3.42 -10.08 10.19
CA ALA A 59 -2.93 -10.95 11.25
C ALA A 59 -2.47 -10.17 12.50
N SER A 60 -2.60 -8.84 12.52
CA SER A 60 -2.11 -7.96 13.59
C SER A 60 -0.62 -8.18 13.90
N LEU A 61 0.18 -8.50 12.88
CA LEU A 61 1.61 -8.76 13.02
C LEU A 61 2.40 -7.44 13.03
N PRO A 62 3.45 -7.34 13.88
CA PRO A 62 4.33 -6.19 13.89
C PRO A 62 5.02 -6.02 12.53
N GLY A 63 5.20 -4.77 12.10
CA GLY A 63 5.85 -4.44 10.82
C GLY A 63 4.92 -4.35 9.61
N GLY A 64 3.62 -4.67 9.74
CA GLY A 64 2.64 -4.53 8.64
C GLY A 64 2.54 -3.10 8.10
N LEU A 65 2.56 -2.10 8.97
CA LEU A 65 2.56 -0.68 8.56
C LEU A 65 3.84 -0.30 7.81
N ALA A 66 5.00 -0.75 8.27
CA ALA A 66 6.27 -0.48 7.61
C ALA A 66 6.33 -1.12 6.21
N LEU A 67 5.82 -2.35 6.07
CA LEU A 67 5.65 -3.00 4.77
C LEU A 67 4.69 -2.24 3.86
N ALA A 68 3.57 -1.75 4.40
CA ALA A 68 2.59 -1.00 3.62
C ALA A 68 3.21 0.30 3.07
N LEU A 69 3.90 1.06 3.91
CA LEU A 69 4.61 2.27 3.52
C LEU A 69 5.72 1.97 2.51
N GLY A 70 6.50 0.91 2.71
CA GLY A 70 7.53 0.47 1.77
C GLY A 70 6.96 0.11 0.39
N GLY A 71 5.84 -0.61 0.35
CA GLY A 71 5.13 -0.94 -0.89
C GLY A 71 4.60 0.31 -1.61
N LEU A 72 4.00 1.24 -0.87
CA LEU A 72 3.47 2.50 -1.45
C LEU A 72 4.58 3.40 -1.98
N LEU A 73 5.70 3.52 -1.25
CA LEU A 73 6.87 4.29 -1.70
C LEU A 73 7.53 3.63 -2.92
N GLY A 74 7.63 2.31 -2.96
CA GLY A 74 8.13 1.58 -4.12
C GLY A 74 7.25 1.74 -5.36
N LEU A 75 5.93 1.78 -5.17
CA LEU A 75 4.99 2.10 -6.25
C LEU A 75 5.13 3.56 -6.70
N GLN A 76 5.31 4.49 -5.76
CA GLN A 76 5.51 5.91 -6.08
C GLN A 76 6.81 6.17 -6.83
N SER A 77 7.91 5.50 -6.47
CA SER A 77 9.19 5.64 -7.16
C SER A 77 9.08 5.21 -8.62
N ILE A 78 8.32 4.16 -8.92
CA ILE A 78 8.19 3.69 -10.31
C ILE A 78 7.23 4.52 -11.14
N SER A 79 6.18 5.09 -10.54
CA SER A 79 5.35 6.08 -11.26
C SER A 79 6.16 7.34 -11.60
N LEU A 80 7.01 7.82 -10.69
CA LEU A 80 7.91 8.94 -10.98
C LEU A 80 8.86 8.65 -12.15
N HIS A 81 9.33 7.41 -12.29
CA HIS A 81 10.17 6.97 -13.42
C HIS A 81 9.38 6.87 -14.73
N ASN A 82 8.21 6.24 -14.67
CA ASN A 82 7.43 5.89 -15.87
C ASN A 82 6.63 7.07 -16.43
N ASP A 83 6.07 7.95 -15.59
CA ASP A 83 5.13 8.97 -16.06
C ASP A 83 5.75 9.92 -17.10
N PRO A 84 6.97 10.47 -16.90
CA PRO A 84 7.61 11.32 -17.92
C PRO A 84 7.93 10.56 -19.21
N HIS A 85 8.22 9.26 -19.13
CA HIS A 85 8.52 8.43 -20.30
C HIS A 85 7.27 8.07 -21.12
N ILE A 86 6.14 7.84 -20.45
CA ILE A 86 4.90 7.37 -21.09
C ILE A 86 4.01 8.55 -21.52
N TYR A 87 3.88 9.57 -20.66
CA TYR A 87 2.92 10.67 -20.85
C TYR A 87 3.59 11.99 -21.22
N GLY A 88 4.92 12.08 -21.15
CA GLY A 88 5.67 13.32 -21.38
C GLY A 88 5.52 14.35 -20.26
N ASP A 89 4.78 14.02 -19.20
CA ASP A 89 4.55 14.86 -18.03
C ASP A 89 4.29 13.99 -16.80
N LEU A 90 4.36 14.58 -15.61
CA LEU A 90 4.14 13.87 -14.35
C LEU A 90 2.65 13.81 -14.02
N LEU A 91 2.11 12.60 -13.88
CA LEU A 91 0.73 12.43 -13.42
C LEU A 91 0.66 12.72 -11.93
N VAL A 92 0.10 13.88 -11.57
CA VAL A 92 -0.01 14.33 -10.18
C VAL A 92 -1.02 13.50 -9.38
N TRP A 93 -2.12 13.07 -10.01
CA TRP A 93 -3.22 12.37 -9.32
C TRP A 93 -2.82 11.02 -8.70
N PRO A 94 -2.08 10.12 -9.38
CA PRO A 94 -1.53 8.91 -8.77
C PRO A 94 -0.61 9.14 -7.57
N GLN A 95 0.12 10.26 -7.56
CA GLN A 95 1.02 10.59 -6.44
C GLN A 95 0.24 11.07 -5.21
N VAL A 96 -0.72 11.96 -5.44
CA VAL A 96 -1.58 12.49 -4.39
C VAL A 96 -2.41 11.37 -3.76
N SER A 97 -2.96 10.45 -4.56
CA SER A 97 -3.76 9.33 -4.03
C SER A 97 -2.94 8.41 -3.13
N ARG A 98 -1.68 8.10 -3.50
CA ARG A 98 -0.77 7.28 -2.68
C ARG A 98 -0.32 8.00 -1.41
N ALA A 99 -0.07 9.31 -1.47
CA ALA A 99 0.25 10.12 -0.31
C ALA A 99 -0.93 10.17 0.68
N VAL A 100 -2.15 10.42 0.18
CA VAL A 100 -3.38 10.40 0.99
C VAL A 100 -3.60 9.02 1.61
N PHE A 101 -3.43 7.95 0.83
CA PHE A 101 -3.60 6.59 1.35
C PHE A 101 -2.57 6.27 2.45
N SER A 102 -1.31 6.67 2.27
CA SER A 102 -0.27 6.54 3.29
C SER A 102 -0.61 7.32 4.56
N ALA A 103 -1.09 8.56 4.43
CA ALA A 103 -1.52 9.38 5.56
C ALA A 103 -2.69 8.75 6.32
N VAL A 104 -3.67 8.18 5.60
CA VAL A 104 -4.78 7.44 6.20
C VAL A 104 -4.29 6.23 6.97
N LEU A 105 -3.37 5.43 6.42
CA LEU A 105 -2.81 4.27 7.12
C LEU A 105 -2.06 4.67 8.40
N VAL A 106 -1.30 5.76 8.38
CA VAL A 106 -0.62 6.30 9.56
C VAL A 106 -1.63 6.78 10.61
N ALA A 107 -2.66 7.51 10.20
CA ALA A 107 -3.70 7.98 11.12
C ALA A 107 -4.45 6.80 11.77
N LEU A 108 -4.79 5.77 10.99
CA LEU A 108 -5.44 4.56 11.52
C LEU A 108 -4.54 3.79 12.49
N ALA A 109 -3.25 3.69 12.19
CA ALA A 109 -2.29 3.07 13.10
C ALA A 109 -2.13 3.86 14.40
N TRP A 110 -2.14 5.20 14.32
CA TRP A 110 -2.09 6.07 15.49
C TRP A 110 -3.32 5.87 16.40
N PHE A 111 -4.53 6.00 15.85
CA PHE A 111 -5.76 5.80 16.62
C PHE A 111 -5.92 4.36 17.15
N GLY A 112 -5.43 3.35 16.41
CA GLY A 112 -5.44 1.97 16.87
C GLY A 112 -4.51 1.70 18.05
N TRP A 113 -3.43 2.46 18.19
CA TRP A 113 -2.49 2.35 19.30
C TRP A 113 -3.07 2.90 20.61
N GLU A 114 -3.74 4.06 20.56
CA GLU A 114 -4.35 4.68 21.75
C GLU A 114 -5.39 3.77 22.41
N SER A 115 -6.23 3.09 21.63
CA SER A 115 -7.27 2.19 22.15
C SER A 115 -6.72 0.94 22.84
N ALA A 116 -5.55 0.43 22.40
CA ALA A 116 -4.91 -0.71 23.04
C ALA A 116 -4.28 -0.36 24.41
N GLY A 117 -4.01 0.93 24.65
CA GLY A 117 -3.47 1.42 25.93
C GLY A 117 -4.54 1.60 27.01
N GLU A 118 -5.78 1.90 26.62
CA GLU A 118 -6.91 2.09 27.55
C GLU A 118 -7.47 0.75 28.07
N ASP A 119 -7.60 -0.26 27.21
CA ASP A 119 -8.10 -1.60 27.60
C ASP A 119 -7.17 -2.32 28.60
N GLY A 120 -5.86 -2.04 28.57
CA GLY A 120 -4.88 -2.63 29.50
C GLY A 120 -4.86 -2.00 30.90
N ALA A 121 -5.48 -0.83 31.09
CA ALA A 121 -5.55 -0.16 32.39
C ALA A 121 -6.69 -0.72 33.27
N ASP A 122 -7.81 -1.09 32.65
CA ASP A 122 -9.02 -1.55 33.36
C ASP A 122 -8.92 -3.00 33.88
N GLU A 123 -8.06 -3.85 33.31
CA GLU A 123 -7.80 -5.22 33.82
C GLU A 123 -6.90 -5.26 35.07
N SER A 124 -6.34 -4.11 35.48
CA SER A 124 -5.38 -4.01 36.60
C SER A 124 -5.94 -3.36 37.86
N ALA A 125 -7.25 -3.07 37.91
CA ALA A 125 -7.97 -2.50 39.05
C ALA A 125 -8.88 -3.52 39.75
#